data_AF-A0A3P7PAR2-F1
#
_entry.id   AF-A0A3P7PAR2-F1
#
_cell.length_a   1.000
_cell.length_b   1.000
_cell.length_c   1.000
_cell.angle_alpha   90.00
_cell.angle_beta   90.00
_cell.angle_gamma   90.00
#
_symmetry.space_group_name_H-M   'P 1'
#
loop_
_entity.id
_entity.type
_entity.pdbx_description
1 polymer ?
#
loop_
_entity_poly.entity_id
_entity_poly.type
_entity_poly.pdbx_seq_one_letter_code
_entity_poly.pdbx_strand_id
1 'polypeptide(L)'
;MSGMRSILESMPECHFYTARAVFLHMNKIASYSAENQMTPENLALVLAPNIMWPELPTAQFDAYAHASFCVAHFAIVNAPKLFEDPPSLPTTF
;
A
#
# COMPACT_ATOMS: atom_id res chain seq x y z
N MET A 1 -6.63 -13.77 -0.06
CA MET A 1 -6.56 -12.48 -0.80
C MET A 1 -7.81 -11.61 -0.68
N SER A 2 -8.93 -12.10 -0.14
CA SER A 2 -10.16 -11.31 0.02
C SER A 2 -10.04 -10.17 1.05
N GLY A 3 -9.42 -10.41 2.21
CA GLY A 3 -9.38 -9.42 3.31
C GLY A 3 -8.76 -8.06 2.94
N MET A 4 -7.57 -8.06 2.31
CA MET A 4 -6.91 -6.81 1.91
C MET A 4 -7.70 -6.06 0.82
N ARG A 5 -8.24 -6.80 -0.17
CA ARG A 5 -9.07 -6.20 -1.22
C ARG A 5 -10.30 -5.53 -0.62
N SER A 6 -11.00 -6.20 0.29
CA SER A 6 -12.18 -5.62 0.96
C SER A 6 -11.85 -4.38 1.79
N ILE A 7 -10.65 -4.30 2.38
CA ILE A 7 -10.18 -3.09 3.08
C ILE A 7 -9.91 -1.96 2.09
N LEU A 8 -9.27 -2.25 0.95
CA LEU A 8 -9.04 -1.24 -0.09
C LEU A 8 -10.36 -0.72 -0.65
N GLU A 9 -11.31 -1.61 -0.94
CA GLU A 9 -12.65 -1.27 -1.45
C GLU A 9 -13.52 -0.52 -0.45
N SER A 10 -13.24 -0.62 0.86
CA SER A 10 -13.97 0.16 1.88
C SER A 10 -13.41 1.57 2.09
N MET A 11 -12.28 1.91 1.46
CA MET A 11 -11.70 3.26 1.55
C MET A 11 -12.54 4.27 0.76
N PRO A 12 -12.54 5.56 1.15
CA PRO A 12 -13.04 6.63 0.31
C PRO A 12 -12.39 6.59 -1.08
N GLU A 13 -13.16 6.95 -2.11
CA GLU A 13 -12.77 6.85 -3.52
C GLU A 13 -11.41 7.51 -3.81
N CYS A 14 -11.20 8.73 -3.31
CA CYS A 14 -9.94 9.45 -3.44
C CYS A 14 -8.75 8.68 -2.83
N HIS A 15 -8.95 8.06 -1.67
CA HIS A 15 -7.91 7.27 -1.00
C HIS A 15 -7.61 5.99 -1.78
N PHE A 16 -8.63 5.30 -2.28
CA PHE A 16 -8.46 4.09 -3.09
C PHE A 16 -7.66 4.37 -4.37
N TYR A 17 -8.04 5.38 -5.16
CA TYR A 17 -7.34 5.70 -6.40
C TYR A 17 -5.91 6.20 -6.16
N THR A 18 -5.69 6.95 -5.07
CA THR A 18 -4.34 7.38 -4.66
C THR A 18 -3.49 6.16 -4.29
N ALA A 19 -4.01 5.27 -3.43
CA ALA A 19 -3.32 4.04 -3.05
C ALA A 19 -2.99 3.18 -4.28
N ARG A 20 -3.94 3.01 -5.20
CA ARG A 20 -3.72 2.31 -6.47
C ARG A 20 -2.55 2.89 -7.26
N ALA A 21 -2.53 4.21 -7.47
CA ALA A 21 -1.47 4.87 -8.22
C ALA A 21 -0.10 4.68 -7.53
N VAL A 22 -0.04 4.88 -6.22
CA VAL A 22 1.19 4.75 -5.43
C VAL A 22 1.71 3.32 -5.45
N PHE A 23 0.90 2.32 -5.08
CA PHE A 23 1.36 0.93 -4.98
C PHE A 23 1.73 0.32 -6.33
N LEU A 24 1.01 0.66 -7.41
CA LEU A 24 1.40 0.24 -8.76
C LEU A 24 2.73 0.87 -9.18
N HIS A 25 2.96 2.14 -8.84
CA HIS A 25 4.24 2.81 -9.12
C HIS A 25 5.39 2.18 -8.32
N MET A 26 5.19 1.90 -7.03
CA MET A 26 6.18 1.23 -6.18
C MET A 26 6.50 -0.18 -6.68
N ASN A 27 5.49 -0.95 -7.12
CA ASN A 27 5.70 -2.25 -7.74
C ASN A 27 6.59 -2.14 -8.99
N LYS A 28 6.35 -1.13 -9.83
CA LYS A 28 7.20 -0.84 -10.98
C LYS A 28 8.63 -0.51 -10.56
N ILE A 29 8.84 0.37 -9.58
CA ILE A 29 10.19 0.71 -9.08
C ILE A 29 10.92 -0.56 -8.61
N ALA A 30 10.22 -1.43 -7.87
CA ALA A 30 10.77 -2.70 -7.37
C ALA A 30 11.22 -3.64 -8.50
N SER A 31 10.54 -3.60 -9.67
CA SER A 31 10.93 -4.41 -10.83
C SER A 31 12.29 -4.00 -11.44
N TYR A 32 12.78 -2.80 -11.13
CA TYR A 32 14.11 -2.31 -11.51
C TYR A 32 15.12 -2.36 -10.34
N SER A 33 14.86 -3.18 -9.31
CA SER A 33 15.69 -3.26 -8.09
C SER A 33 17.15 -3.63 -8.36
N ALA A 34 17.44 -4.36 -9.43
CA ALA A 34 18.81 -4.66 -9.85
C ALA A 34 19.64 -3.40 -10.18
N GLU A 35 18.99 -2.32 -10.63
CA GLU A 35 19.64 -1.06 -11.01
C GLU A 35 19.51 -0.01 -9.92
N ASN A 36 18.30 0.20 -9.38
CA ASN A 36 18.03 1.27 -8.43
C ASN A 36 18.23 0.87 -6.95
N GLN A 37 18.52 -0.41 -6.66
CA GLN A 37 18.70 -0.96 -5.31
C GLN A 37 17.47 -0.83 -4.39
N MET A 38 16.31 -0.47 -4.94
CA MET A 38 15.05 -0.33 -4.20
C MET A 38 14.24 -1.61 -4.32
N THR A 39 14.54 -2.58 -3.45
CA THR A 39 13.73 -3.80 -3.31
C THR A 39 12.34 -3.47 -2.72
N PRO A 40 11.35 -4.37 -2.81
CA PRO A 40 10.06 -4.19 -2.14
C PRO A 40 10.19 -3.92 -0.64
N GLU A 41 11.18 -4.52 0.04
CA GLU A 41 11.49 -4.29 1.45
C GLU A 41 11.99 -2.86 1.68
N ASN A 42 12.95 -2.39 0.89
CA ASN A 42 13.46 -1.02 0.99
C ASN A 42 12.34 0.01 0.75
N LEU A 43 11.46 -0.26 -0.23
CA LEU A 43 10.30 0.58 -0.51
C LEU A 43 9.26 0.55 0.61
N ALA A 44 9.00 -0.61 1.21
CA ALA A 44 8.08 -0.72 2.33
C ALA A 44 8.61 -0.01 3.59
N LEU A 45 9.93 -0.10 3.87
CA LEU A 45 10.56 0.60 4.98
C LEU A 45 10.37 2.12 4.89
N VAL A 46 10.51 2.69 3.69
CA VAL A 46 10.32 4.14 3.51
C VAL A 46 8.86 4.54 3.40
N LEU A 47 8.01 3.73 2.75
CA LEU A 47 6.63 4.10 2.49
C LEU A 47 5.73 3.91 3.72
N ALA A 48 5.89 2.82 4.46
CA ALA A 48 5.03 2.48 5.60
C ALA A 48 4.83 3.63 6.60
N PRO A 49 5.89 4.31 7.10
CA PRO A 49 5.69 5.44 8.01
C PRO A 49 4.97 6.60 7.33
N ASN A 50 5.04 6.79 6.01
CA ASN A 50 4.38 7.92 5.35
C ASN A 50 2.86 7.73 5.17
N ILE A 51 2.36 6.49 5.20
CA ILE A 51 0.96 6.18 4.89
C ILE A 51 0.18 5.57 6.05
N MET A 52 0.85 5.13 7.11
CA MET A 52 0.24 4.50 8.28
C MET A 52 0.84 5.06 9.56
N TRP A 53 0.01 5.74 10.35
CA TRP A 53 0.39 6.32 11.64
C TRP A 53 -0.57 5.85 12.74
N PRO A 54 -0.07 5.54 13.94
CA PRO A 54 -0.96 5.26 15.05
C PRO A 54 -1.66 6.56 15.48
N GLU A 55 -2.98 6.51 15.68
CA GLU A 55 -3.77 7.69 16.07
C GLU A 55 -3.37 8.25 17.45
N LEU A 56 -2.88 7.38 18.34
CA LEU A 56 -2.40 7.73 19.67
C LEU A 56 -0.97 7.20 19.87
N PRO A 57 -0.15 7.87 20.71
CA PRO A 57 1.10 7.30 21.16
C PRO A 57 0.83 5.99 21.89
N THR A 58 1.02 4.86 21.21
CA THR A 58 0.78 3.54 21.80
C THR A 58 2.06 3.03 22.45
N ALA A 59 1.94 2.31 23.56
CA ALA A 59 3.05 1.56 24.15
C ALA A 59 3.55 0.43 23.23
N GLN A 60 2.90 0.21 22.08
CA GLN A 60 3.14 -0.86 21.12
C GLN A 60 3.65 -0.30 19.78
N PHE A 61 4.35 0.83 19.81
CA PHE A 61 4.88 1.50 18.62
C PHE A 61 5.65 0.53 17.71
N ASP A 62 6.49 -0.34 18.28
CA ASP A 62 7.28 -1.32 17.51
C ASP A 62 6.40 -2.35 16.79
N ALA A 63 5.34 -2.82 17.44
CA ALA A 63 4.41 -3.77 16.84
C ALA A 63 3.62 -3.11 15.69
N TYR A 64 3.22 -1.85 15.87
CA TYR A 64 2.57 -1.07 14.82
C TYR A 64 3.51 -0.81 13.64
N ALA A 65 4.75 -0.39 13.91
CA ALA A 65 5.78 -0.16 12.89
C ALA A 65 6.01 -1.44 12.07
N HIS A 66 6.15 -2.58 12.73
CA HIS A 66 6.30 -3.87 12.05
C HIS A 66 5.08 -4.26 11.22
N ALA A 67 3.86 -4.10 11.77
CA ALA A 67 2.63 -4.40 11.04
C ALA A 67 2.47 -3.50 9.80
N SER A 68 2.73 -2.20 9.94
CA SER A 68 2.66 -1.23 8.84
C SER A 68 3.66 -1.56 7.73
N PHE A 69 4.88 -1.97 8.08
CA PHE A 69 5.87 -2.47 7.12
C PHE A 69 5.34 -3.69 6.36
N CYS A 70 4.84 -4.71 7.07
CA CYS A 70 4.33 -5.94 6.46
C CYS A 70 3.14 -5.67 5.51
N VAL A 71 2.23 -4.76 5.89
CA VAL A 71 1.11 -4.34 5.04
C VAL A 71 1.61 -3.63 3.78
N ALA A 72 2.52 -2.67 3.91
CA ALA A 72 3.07 -1.93 2.77
C ALA A 72 3.82 -2.86 1.82
N HIS A 73 4.67 -3.75 2.34
CA HIS A 73 5.41 -4.74 1.55
C HIS A 73 4.47 -5.65 0.77
N PHE A 74 3.47 -6.23 1.46
CA PHE A 74 2.48 -7.09 0.83
C PHE A 74 1.71 -6.36 -0.29
N ALA A 75 1.31 -5.12 -0.05
CA ALA A 75 0.59 -4.30 -1.02
C ALA A 75 1.46 -3.96 -2.24
N ILE A 76 2.74 -3.64 -2.05
CA ILE A 76 3.69 -3.37 -3.15
C ILE A 76 3.89 -4.62 -4.01
N VAL A 77 4.17 -5.78 -3.40
CA VAL A 77 4.44 -7.03 -4.14
C VAL A 77 3.22 -7.48 -4.93
N ASN A 78 2.02 -7.34 -4.36
CA ASN A 78 0.78 -7.84 -4.95
C ASN A 78 -0.04 -6.74 -5.67
N ALA A 79 0.51 -5.54 -5.88
CA ALA A 79 -0.23 -4.39 -6.38
C ALA A 79 -1.00 -4.67 -7.69
N PRO A 80 -0.41 -5.30 -8.74
CA PRO A 80 -1.14 -5.56 -9.97
C PRO A 80 -2.41 -6.36 -9.71
N LYS A 81 -2.29 -7.43 -8.91
CA LYS A 81 -3.42 -8.28 -8.55
C LYS A 81 -4.42 -7.57 -7.64
N LEU A 82 -3.97 -6.79 -6.66
CA LEU A 82 -4.85 -6.06 -5.74
C LEU A 82 -5.70 -5.01 -6.47
N PHE A 83 -5.23 -4.43 -7.57
CA PHE A 83 -5.90 -3.34 -8.29
C PHE A 83 -6.36 -3.68 -9.72
N GLU A 84 -6.44 -4.98 -10.07
CA GLU A 84 -6.85 -5.50 -11.38
C GLU A 84 -8.26 -5.03 -11.80
N ASP A 85 -9.22 -5.04 -10.86
CA ASP A 85 -10.61 -4.60 -11.09
C ASP A 85 -10.95 -3.41 -10.17
N PRO A 86 -10.69 -2.16 -10.58
CA PRO A 86 -11.07 -1.01 -9.78
C PRO A 86 -12.60 -0.91 -9.69
N PRO A 87 -13.17 -0.40 -8.57
CA PRO A 87 -14.59 -0.07 -8.49
C PRO A 87 -14.98 0.81 -9.69
N SER A 88 -16.12 0.50 -10.31
CA SER A 88 -16.65 1.32 -11.40
C SER A 88 -16.85 2.76 -10.90
N LEU A 89 -16.29 3.74 -11.62
CA LEU A 89 -16.44 5.16 -11.30
C LEU A 89 -17.92 5.51 -11.12
N PRO A 90 -18.33 6.19 -10.03
CA PRO A 90 -19.67 6.74 -9.94
C PRO A 90 -19.85 7.82 -11.01
N THR A 91 -20.81 7.62 -11.91
CA THR A 91 -21.14 8.52 -13.04
C THR A 91 -21.76 9.87 -12.66
N THR A 92 -21.69 10.28 -11.38
CA THR A 92 -22.42 11.46 -10.89
C THR A 92 -21.46 12.39 -10.17
N PHE A 93 -21.22 13.55 -10.78
CA PHE A 93 -20.64 14.76 -10.18
C PHE A 93 -21.77 15.70 -9.75
#